data_AF-A0A0N4WTE2-F1
#
_entry.id   AF-A0A0N4WTE2-F1
#
_cell.length_a   1.000
_cell.length_b   1.000
_cell.length_c   1.000
_cell.angle_alpha   90.00
_cell.angle_beta   90.00
_cell.angle_gamma   90.00
#
_symmetry.space_group_name_H-M   'P 1'
#
loop_
_entity.id
_entity.type
_entity.pdbx_description
1 polymer ?
#
loop_
_entity_poly.entity_id
_entity_poly.type
_entity_poly.pdbx_seq_one_letter_code
_entity_poly.pdbx_strand_id
1 'polypeptide(L)'
;MWRWEGPQRVVLLACGSFNPPTLMHMRMMEVARDYLEKQFNCTVLEGLLSPVADSFNKPNLASAHHRLAMVEAATSHSGWLRADGWECRQKSWTRTLSVLQHHHQEAQNRLQGDVRLALVLGGDVVESFTRILPNGENLWNPNDVRDIITKFGLIVIRREGADPAGTLRSMSCLRDIIDQVLILADDVCPCSISSTNVRAAVAAKRSIMFTTPFAVVEYIRKVGLYSSSNHCNQTSK
;
A
#
# COMPACT_ATOMS: atom_id res chain seq x y z
N MET A 1 -0.03 -11.35 -20.76
CA MET A 1 1.03 -11.35 -19.74
C MET A 1 1.54 -9.93 -19.63
N TRP A 2 1.66 -9.41 -18.42
CA TRP A 2 2.11 -8.05 -18.15
C TRP A 2 3.53 -7.82 -18.66
N ARG A 3 3.79 -6.63 -19.19
CA ARG A 3 5.11 -6.14 -19.61
C ARG A 3 5.17 -4.63 -19.48
N TRP A 4 6.30 -4.10 -19.02
CA TRP A 4 6.62 -2.67 -18.97
C TRP A 4 7.21 -2.22 -20.31
N GLU A 5 6.39 -2.26 -21.37
CA GLU A 5 6.82 -1.98 -22.73
C GLU A 5 5.88 -0.96 -23.38
N GLY A 6 6.48 0.12 -23.89
CA GLY A 6 5.79 1.17 -24.64
C GLY A 6 4.78 2.00 -23.82
N PRO A 7 4.08 2.93 -24.50
CA PRO A 7 3.09 3.78 -23.85
C PRO A 7 1.91 2.96 -23.32
N GLN A 8 1.64 3.05 -22.02
CA GLN A 8 0.54 2.35 -21.35
C GLN A 8 -0.22 3.29 -20.44
N ARG A 9 -1.53 3.08 -20.31
CA ARG A 9 -2.39 3.79 -19.36
C ARG A 9 -2.48 2.98 -18.08
N VAL A 10 -1.97 3.53 -16.97
CA VAL A 10 -1.76 2.77 -15.73
C VAL A 10 -2.48 3.43 -14.56
N VAL A 11 -3.17 2.63 -13.76
CA VAL A 11 -3.63 2.97 -12.43
C VAL A 11 -2.71 2.32 -11.40
N LEU A 12 -2.27 3.09 -10.42
CA LEU A 12 -1.44 2.59 -9.32
C LEU A 12 -2.32 2.26 -8.11
N LEU A 13 -2.09 1.13 -7.46
CA LEU A 13 -2.78 0.73 -6.24
C LEU A 13 -1.78 0.45 -5.12
N ALA A 14 -1.98 1.05 -3.96
CA ALA A 14 -1.28 0.70 -2.73
C ALA A 14 -2.27 0.14 -1.70
N CYS A 15 -2.16 -1.16 -1.42
CA CYS A 15 -2.86 -1.80 -0.31
C CYS A 15 -2.02 -1.70 0.96
N GLY A 16 -2.65 -1.47 2.11
CA GLY A 16 -1.89 -1.39 3.36
C GLY A 16 -2.74 -1.13 4.59
N SER A 17 -2.09 -1.18 5.75
CA SER A 17 -2.80 -0.85 7.00
C SER A 17 -3.15 0.63 7.08
N PHE A 18 -2.26 1.54 6.66
CA PHE A 18 -2.39 2.99 6.84
C PHE A 18 -2.81 3.37 8.27
N ASN A 19 -2.00 2.95 9.25
CA ASN A 19 -2.35 3.02 10.67
C ASN A 19 -1.34 3.85 11.50
N PRO A 20 -1.23 5.17 11.30
CA PRO A 20 -1.92 6.00 10.32
C PRO A 20 -1.18 6.05 8.96
N PRO A 21 -1.77 6.64 7.89
CA PRO A 21 -0.99 7.03 6.71
C PRO A 21 0.12 8.01 7.10
N THR A 22 1.22 8.00 6.34
CA THR A 22 2.41 8.85 6.54
C THR A 22 2.82 9.45 5.21
N LEU A 23 3.72 10.45 5.23
CA LEU A 23 4.26 11.01 3.98
C LEU A 23 4.96 9.98 3.10
N MET A 24 5.55 8.92 3.68
CA MET A 24 6.17 7.85 2.92
C MET A 24 5.16 7.16 1.99
N HIS A 25 3.94 6.91 2.46
CA HIS A 25 2.90 6.26 1.66
C HIS A 25 2.52 7.09 0.42
N MET A 26 2.60 8.42 0.50
CA MET A 26 2.39 9.29 -0.65
C MET A 26 3.64 9.34 -1.52
N ARG A 27 4.82 9.42 -0.90
CA ARG A 27 6.10 9.49 -1.61
C ARG A 27 6.36 8.26 -2.46
N MET A 28 6.03 7.06 -1.98
CA MET A 28 6.18 5.83 -2.77
C MET A 28 5.33 5.84 -4.05
N MET A 29 4.13 6.45 -3.99
CA MET A 29 3.26 6.59 -5.15
C MET A 29 3.84 7.61 -6.15
N GLU A 30 4.34 8.74 -5.66
CA GLU A 30 5.02 9.75 -6.48
C GLU A 30 6.24 9.16 -7.22
N VAL A 31 7.09 8.40 -6.51
CA VAL A 31 8.27 7.74 -7.11
C VAL A 31 7.87 6.74 -8.18
N ALA A 32 6.85 5.92 -7.92
CA ALA A 32 6.34 4.97 -8.90
C ALA A 32 5.80 5.69 -10.15
N ARG A 33 4.99 6.74 -9.96
CA ARG A 33 4.45 7.54 -11.07
C ARG A 33 5.55 8.14 -11.92
N ASP A 34 6.48 8.85 -11.29
CA ASP A 34 7.60 9.51 -11.98
C ASP A 34 8.41 8.53 -12.83
N TYR A 35 8.70 7.34 -12.30
CA TYR A 35 9.44 6.32 -13.03
C TYR A 35 8.68 5.83 -14.25
N LEU A 36 7.38 5.54 -14.11
CA LEU A 36 6.56 5.07 -15.22
C LEU A 36 6.44 6.11 -16.34
N GLU A 37 6.19 7.37 -15.99
CA GLU A 37 6.02 8.44 -16.98
C GLU A 37 7.34 8.79 -17.68
N LYS A 38 8.46 8.82 -16.94
CA LYS A 38 9.76 9.23 -17.50
C LYS A 38 10.49 8.10 -18.24
N GLN A 39 10.43 6.87 -17.75
CA GLN A 39 11.23 5.75 -18.30
C GLN A 39 10.46 4.90 -19.30
N PHE A 40 9.14 4.74 -19.10
CA PHE A 40 8.31 3.89 -19.97
C PHE A 40 7.34 4.68 -20.84
N ASN A 41 7.30 6.01 -20.72
CA ASN A 41 6.33 6.85 -21.43
C ASN A 41 4.87 6.41 -21.17
N CYS A 42 4.62 5.86 -19.98
CA CYS A 42 3.28 5.54 -19.51
C CYS A 42 2.52 6.82 -19.15
N THR A 43 1.20 6.73 -19.10
CA THR A 43 0.32 7.76 -18.53
C THR A 43 -0.30 7.20 -17.26
N VAL A 44 0.06 7.76 -16.10
CA VAL A 44 -0.56 7.38 -14.84
C VAL A 44 -1.87 8.14 -14.67
N LEU A 45 -2.99 7.41 -14.68
CA LEU A 45 -4.33 8.00 -14.69
C LEU A 45 -4.80 8.39 -13.28
N GLU A 46 -4.54 7.54 -12.30
CA GLU A 46 -4.83 7.77 -10.88
C GLU A 46 -3.99 6.85 -9.99
N GLY A 47 -3.92 7.20 -8.70
CA GLY A 47 -3.36 6.35 -7.65
C GLY A 47 -4.37 6.11 -6.54
N LEU A 48 -4.50 4.86 -6.14
CA LEU A 48 -5.47 4.39 -5.15
C LEU A 48 -4.75 3.95 -3.89
N LEU A 49 -5.20 4.46 -2.74
CA LEU A 49 -4.78 3.96 -1.44
C LEU A 49 -5.94 3.18 -0.83
N SER A 50 -5.76 1.86 -0.68
CA SER A 50 -6.78 0.92 -0.19
C SER A 50 -6.43 0.43 1.22
N PRO A 51 -7.09 0.97 2.28
CA PRO A 51 -6.90 0.46 3.62
C PRO A 51 -7.42 -0.96 3.77
N VAL A 52 -6.67 -1.78 4.50
CA VAL A 52 -7.07 -3.17 4.80
C VAL A 52 -8.34 -3.21 5.66
N ALA A 53 -9.12 -4.29 5.57
CA ALA A 53 -10.23 -4.57 6.49
C ALA A 53 -9.77 -4.84 7.93
N ASP A 54 -10.64 -4.60 8.91
CA ASP A 54 -10.36 -4.89 10.33
C ASP A 54 -10.19 -6.38 10.60
N SER A 55 -10.81 -7.23 9.78
CA SER A 55 -10.65 -8.70 9.77
C SER A 55 -9.21 -9.17 9.52
N PHE A 56 -8.30 -8.28 9.11
CA PHE A 56 -6.87 -8.57 9.06
C PHE A 56 -6.24 -8.84 10.43
N ASN A 57 -6.88 -8.41 11.53
CA ASN A 57 -6.49 -8.74 12.90
C ASN A 57 -5.02 -8.42 13.25
N LYS A 58 -4.44 -7.38 12.64
CA LYS A 58 -3.10 -6.91 12.98
C LYS A 58 -3.12 -6.25 14.38
N PRO A 59 -2.14 -6.54 15.26
CA PRO A 59 -2.07 -5.89 16.56
C PRO A 59 -2.05 -4.37 16.46
N ASN A 60 -2.81 -3.70 17.34
CA ASN A 60 -2.91 -2.23 17.42
C ASN A 60 -3.45 -1.56 16.15
N LEU A 61 -4.20 -2.28 15.31
CA LEU A 61 -4.87 -1.71 14.14
C LEU A 61 -6.05 -0.85 14.60
N ALA A 62 -6.03 0.46 14.32
CA ALA A 62 -7.22 1.28 14.50
C ALA A 62 -8.34 0.77 13.58
N SER A 63 -9.60 1.02 13.93
CA SER A 63 -10.74 0.61 13.11
C SER A 63 -10.66 1.15 11.67
N ALA A 64 -11.24 0.40 10.74
CA ALA A 64 -11.19 0.67 9.30
C ALA A 64 -11.74 2.04 8.96
N HIS A 65 -12.81 2.47 9.63
CA HIS A 65 -13.42 3.78 9.38
C HIS A 65 -12.48 4.94 9.74
N HIS A 66 -11.70 4.83 10.82
CA HIS A 66 -10.70 5.85 11.16
C HIS A 66 -9.56 5.87 10.17
N ARG A 67 -9.08 4.69 9.75
CA ARG A 67 -7.98 4.58 8.78
C ARG A 67 -8.40 5.12 7.42
N LEU A 68 -9.60 4.79 6.96
CA LEU A 68 -10.17 5.33 5.73
C LEU A 68 -10.28 6.86 5.79
N ALA A 69 -10.86 7.41 6.87
CA ALA A 69 -10.98 8.86 7.04
C ALA A 69 -9.62 9.57 7.05
N MET A 70 -8.59 8.95 7.66
CA MET A 70 -7.23 9.49 7.61
C MET A 70 -6.63 9.41 6.20
N VAL A 71 -6.89 8.36 5.42
CA VAL A 71 -6.39 8.27 4.03
C VAL A 71 -7.11 9.26 3.11
N GLU A 72 -8.42 9.46 3.29
CA GLU A 72 -9.18 10.51 2.60
C GLU A 72 -8.61 11.90 2.94
N ALA A 73 -8.39 12.19 4.21
CA ALA A 73 -7.76 13.44 4.65
C ALA A 73 -6.36 13.61 4.05
N ALA A 74 -5.56 12.53 4.01
CA ALA A 74 -4.20 12.55 3.49
C ALA A 74 -4.12 12.78 1.97
N THR A 75 -5.16 12.40 1.22
CA THR A 75 -5.23 12.51 -0.25
C THR A 75 -6.08 13.68 -0.73
N SER A 76 -6.77 14.39 0.17
CA SER A 76 -7.72 15.49 -0.13
C SER A 76 -7.21 16.61 -1.04
N HIS A 77 -5.90 16.87 -1.07
CA HIS A 77 -5.28 17.92 -1.88
C HIS A 77 -4.48 17.36 -3.06
N SER A 78 -4.51 16.05 -3.30
CA SER A 78 -3.86 15.45 -4.45
C SER A 78 -4.75 15.53 -5.68
N GLY A 79 -4.18 15.91 -6.83
CA GLY A 79 -4.87 15.87 -8.11
C GLY A 79 -4.98 14.48 -8.74
N TRP A 80 -4.33 13.46 -8.16
CA TRP A 80 -4.25 12.13 -8.77
C TRP A 80 -4.35 10.96 -7.78
N LEU A 81 -4.08 11.19 -6.49
CA LEU A 81 -4.26 10.19 -5.43
C LEU A 81 -5.65 10.30 -4.82
N ARG A 82 -6.27 9.16 -4.53
CA ARG A 82 -7.50 9.09 -3.73
C ARG A 82 -7.52 7.86 -2.83
N ALA A 83 -8.28 7.96 -1.74
CA ALA A 83 -8.63 6.80 -0.94
C ALA A 83 -9.66 5.93 -1.67
N ASP A 84 -9.61 4.62 -1.44
CA ASP A 84 -10.71 3.73 -1.77
C ASP A 84 -11.00 2.80 -0.59
N GLY A 85 -12.26 2.77 -0.16
CA GLY A 85 -12.68 2.01 1.01
C GLY A 85 -13.29 0.64 0.68
N TRP A 86 -13.25 0.17 -0.57
CA TRP A 86 -13.88 -1.11 -0.92
C TRP A 86 -13.34 -2.26 -0.08
N GLU A 87 -12.02 -2.39 0.04
CA GLU A 87 -11.37 -3.43 0.84
C GLU A 87 -11.75 -3.31 2.33
N CYS A 88 -11.66 -2.11 2.89
CA CYS A 88 -11.89 -1.92 4.33
C CYS A 88 -13.36 -2.10 4.76
N ARG A 89 -14.29 -2.12 3.80
CA ARG A 89 -15.72 -2.40 4.01
C ARG A 89 -16.07 -3.90 3.90
N GLN A 90 -15.13 -4.76 3.51
CA GLN A 90 -15.36 -6.20 3.45
C GLN A 90 -15.51 -6.80 4.85
N LYS A 91 -16.45 -7.75 5.00
CA LYS A 91 -16.73 -8.42 6.28
C LYS A 91 -15.66 -9.45 6.66
N SER A 92 -14.97 -10.01 5.68
CA SER A 92 -13.92 -11.02 5.86
C SER A 92 -12.59 -10.52 5.31
N TRP A 93 -11.51 -11.20 5.69
CA TRP A 93 -10.19 -10.89 5.14
C TRP A 93 -10.19 -11.09 3.62
N THR A 94 -9.58 -10.16 2.91
CA THR A 94 -9.54 -10.13 1.45
C THR A 94 -8.10 -10.27 0.98
N ARG A 95 -7.87 -11.17 0.02
CA ARG A 95 -6.56 -11.33 -0.62
C ARG A 95 -6.26 -10.10 -1.48
N THR A 96 -5.02 -9.63 -1.46
CA THR A 96 -4.57 -8.50 -2.30
C THR A 96 -4.88 -8.73 -3.79
N LEU A 97 -4.78 -9.97 -4.28
CA LEU A 97 -5.15 -10.32 -5.65
C LEU A 97 -6.63 -10.00 -5.94
N SER A 98 -7.54 -10.26 -5.00
CA SER A 98 -8.96 -9.94 -5.16
C SER A 98 -9.21 -8.43 -5.14
N VAL A 99 -8.44 -7.67 -4.35
CA VAL A 99 -8.49 -6.20 -4.33
C VAL A 99 -8.04 -5.63 -5.68
N LEU A 100 -6.96 -6.17 -6.25
CA LEU A 100 -6.47 -5.79 -7.59
C LEU A 100 -7.52 -6.10 -8.66
N GLN A 101 -8.11 -7.31 -8.64
CA GLN A 101 -9.16 -7.70 -9.60
C GLN A 101 -10.36 -6.75 -9.54
N HIS A 102 -10.83 -6.41 -8.33
CA HIS A 102 -11.93 -5.48 -8.15
C HIS A 102 -11.61 -4.09 -8.74
N HIS A 103 -10.48 -3.48 -8.34
CA HIS A 103 -10.14 -2.14 -8.81
C HIS A 103 -9.78 -2.08 -10.29
N HIS A 104 -9.23 -3.16 -10.86
CA HIS A 104 -8.98 -3.22 -12.30
C HIS A 104 -10.29 -3.21 -13.09
N GLN A 105 -11.27 -4.01 -12.67
CA GLN A 105 -12.60 -4.04 -13.30
C GLN A 105 -13.30 -2.67 -13.21
N GLU A 106 -13.28 -2.04 -12.03
CA GLU A 106 -13.83 -0.70 -11.81
C GLU A 106 -13.13 0.36 -12.69
N ALA A 107 -11.80 0.31 -12.78
CA ALA A 107 -11.02 1.22 -13.60
C ALA A 107 -11.33 1.05 -15.10
N GLN A 108 -11.42 -0.19 -15.59
CA GLN A 108 -11.79 -0.47 -16.98
C GLN A 108 -13.20 0.04 -17.32
N ASN A 109 -14.15 -0.12 -16.41
CA ASN A 109 -15.52 0.37 -16.58
C ASN A 109 -15.59 1.90 -16.64
N ARG A 110 -14.86 2.59 -15.76
CA ARG A 110 -14.95 4.05 -15.61
C ARG A 110 -14.08 4.83 -16.60
N LEU A 111 -12.86 4.37 -16.85
CA LEU A 111 -11.85 5.14 -17.59
C LEU A 111 -11.81 4.80 -19.08
N GLN A 112 -12.56 3.78 -19.52
CA GLN A 112 -12.72 3.28 -20.89
C GLN A 112 -11.40 2.90 -21.58
N GLY A 113 -11.42 1.90 -22.46
CA GLY A 113 -10.23 1.44 -23.19
C GLY A 113 -9.27 0.56 -22.36
N ASP A 114 -8.09 0.29 -22.92
CA ASP A 114 -7.08 -0.59 -22.28
C ASP A 114 -6.41 0.15 -21.10
N VAL A 115 -6.91 -0.12 -19.90
CA VAL A 115 -6.37 0.38 -18.64
C VAL A 115 -5.71 -0.77 -17.90
N ARG A 116 -4.48 -0.52 -17.48
CA ARG A 116 -3.66 -1.44 -16.71
C ARG A 116 -3.63 -1.02 -15.25
N LEU A 117 -3.46 -1.98 -14.35
CA LEU A 117 -3.38 -1.74 -12.91
C LEU A 117 -2.09 -2.35 -12.36
N ALA A 118 -1.35 -1.59 -11.55
CA ALA A 118 -0.11 -2.04 -10.92
C ALA A 118 -0.15 -1.82 -9.41
N LEU A 119 0.32 -2.83 -8.66
CA LEU A 119 0.48 -2.79 -7.22
C LEU A 119 1.79 -2.07 -6.86
N VAL A 120 1.72 -1.10 -5.96
CA VAL A 120 2.87 -0.39 -5.39
C VAL A 120 3.05 -0.79 -3.93
N LEU A 121 4.21 -1.35 -3.59
CA LEU A 121 4.55 -1.81 -2.24
C LEU A 121 5.85 -1.21 -1.73
N GLY A 122 5.98 -1.11 -0.40
CA GLY A 122 7.29 -0.97 0.24
C GLY A 122 8.05 -2.30 0.26
N GLY A 123 9.39 -2.24 0.26
CA GLY A 123 10.24 -3.44 0.32
C GLY A 123 9.97 -4.34 1.54
N ASP A 124 9.55 -3.76 2.67
CA ASP A 124 9.16 -4.48 3.88
C ASP A 124 7.92 -5.37 3.70
N VAL A 125 7.02 -5.03 2.77
CA VAL A 125 5.87 -5.88 2.44
C VAL A 125 6.31 -7.08 1.61
N VAL A 126 7.26 -6.91 0.70
CA VAL A 126 7.79 -8.00 -0.13
C VAL A 126 8.47 -9.06 0.73
N GLU A 127 9.17 -8.66 1.79
CA GLU A 127 9.76 -9.59 2.77
C GLU A 127 8.71 -10.50 3.43
N SER A 128 7.45 -10.07 3.49
CA SER A 128 6.36 -10.89 4.01
C SER A 128 5.88 -11.98 3.03
N PHE A 129 6.28 -11.95 1.75
CA PHE A 129 5.83 -12.94 0.75
C PHE A 129 6.28 -14.37 1.07
N THR A 130 7.40 -14.53 1.77
CA THR A 130 7.92 -15.83 2.20
C THR A 130 7.48 -16.20 3.61
N ARG A 131 6.65 -15.38 4.27
CA ARG A 131 6.24 -15.61 5.65
C ARG A 131 5.26 -16.77 5.74
N ILE A 132 5.60 -17.72 6.61
CA ILE A 132 4.73 -18.84 6.99
C ILE A 132 4.02 -18.48 8.31
N LEU A 133 2.73 -18.73 8.36
CA LEU A 133 1.88 -18.54 9.52
C LEU A 133 2.08 -19.67 10.55
N PRO A 134 1.69 -19.49 11.82
CA PRO A 134 1.84 -20.54 12.84
C PRO A 134 1.11 -21.85 12.52
N ASN A 135 0.09 -21.81 11.65
CA ASN A 135 -0.65 -22.97 11.18
C ASN A 135 0.03 -23.71 10.01
N GLY A 136 1.22 -23.28 9.58
CA GLY A 136 1.97 -23.88 8.47
C GLY A 136 1.57 -23.39 7.09
N GLU A 137 0.59 -22.49 6.98
CA GLU A 137 0.17 -21.92 5.69
C GLU A 137 1.02 -20.70 5.31
N ASN A 138 1.17 -20.45 4.01
CA ASN A 138 1.81 -19.22 3.55
C ASN A 138 0.88 -18.02 3.79
N LEU A 139 1.42 -16.93 4.32
CA LEU A 139 0.67 -15.66 4.42
C LEU A 139 0.25 -15.16 3.03
N TRP A 140 1.15 -15.32 2.05
CA TRP A 140 0.89 -15.03 0.65
C TRP A 140 0.87 -16.34 -0.13
N ASN A 141 -0.22 -16.64 -0.82
CA ASN A 141 -0.23 -17.77 -1.74
C ASN A 141 0.78 -17.48 -2.87
N PRO A 142 1.78 -18.36 -3.11
CA PRO A 142 2.79 -18.12 -4.14
C PRO A 142 2.21 -17.97 -5.55
N ASN A 143 1.08 -18.63 -5.84
CA ASN A 143 0.36 -18.48 -7.11
C ASN A 143 -0.31 -17.10 -7.21
N ASP A 144 -0.82 -16.56 -6.10
CA ASP A 144 -1.38 -15.21 -6.10
C ASP A 144 -0.29 -14.18 -6.38
N VAL A 145 0.91 -14.34 -5.79
CA VAL A 145 2.05 -13.44 -6.05
C VAL A 145 2.46 -13.49 -7.53
N ARG A 146 2.51 -14.69 -8.12
CA ARG A 146 2.77 -14.87 -9.55
C ARG A 146 1.70 -14.21 -10.42
N ASP A 147 0.43 -14.35 -10.06
CA ASP A 147 -0.69 -13.71 -10.76
C ASP A 147 -0.65 -12.18 -10.65
N ILE A 148 -0.27 -11.64 -9.48
CA ILE A 148 -0.04 -10.20 -9.29
C ILE A 148 1.00 -9.70 -10.28
N ILE A 149 2.13 -10.39 -10.43
CA ILE A 149 3.21 -9.96 -11.32
C ILE A 149 2.87 -10.13 -12.80
N THR A 150 2.15 -11.19 -13.16
CA THR A 150 1.95 -11.57 -14.58
C THR A 150 0.65 -11.08 -15.19
N LYS A 151 -0.38 -10.78 -14.37
CA LYS A 151 -1.68 -10.26 -14.82
C LYS A 151 -1.81 -8.77 -14.54
N PHE A 152 -1.18 -8.29 -13.47
CA PHE A 152 -1.05 -6.87 -13.11
C PHE A 152 0.42 -6.47 -13.19
N GLY A 153 0.79 -5.30 -12.68
CA GLY A 153 2.19 -4.94 -12.45
C GLY A 153 2.55 -5.00 -10.98
N LEU A 154 3.83 -5.27 -10.67
CA LEU A 154 4.38 -5.08 -9.32
C LEU A 154 5.50 -4.05 -9.34
N ILE A 155 5.34 -3.00 -8.54
CA ILE A 155 6.33 -1.95 -8.30
C ILE A 155 6.67 -1.97 -6.81
N VAL A 156 7.97 -2.06 -6.50
CA VAL A 156 8.48 -2.16 -5.15
C VAL A 156 9.41 -0.98 -4.88
N ILE A 157 9.07 -0.15 -3.91
CA ILE A 157 9.93 0.93 -3.43
C ILE A 157 10.83 0.39 -2.33
N ARG A 158 12.13 0.32 -2.60
CA ARG A 158 13.15 -0.17 -1.68
C ARG A 158 13.19 0.71 -0.42
N ARG A 159 13.33 0.06 0.72
CA ARG A 159 13.52 0.71 2.02
C ARG A 159 14.88 0.32 2.59
N GLU A 160 15.41 1.19 3.43
CA GLU A 160 16.63 0.88 4.17
C GLU A 160 16.43 -0.39 5.01
N GLY A 161 17.41 -1.29 4.96
CA GLY A 161 17.37 -2.59 5.64
C GLY A 161 16.59 -3.69 4.91
N ALA A 162 15.88 -3.39 3.81
CA ALA A 162 15.12 -4.39 3.06
C ALA A 162 15.83 -4.86 1.78
N ASP A 163 15.72 -6.17 1.49
CA ASP A 163 16.22 -6.79 0.25
C ASP A 163 15.10 -7.49 -0.56
N PRO A 164 14.20 -6.72 -1.20
CA PRO A 164 13.10 -7.30 -1.97
C PRO A 164 13.58 -8.17 -3.14
N ALA A 165 14.74 -7.86 -3.74
CA ALA A 165 15.29 -8.64 -4.83
C ALA A 165 15.76 -10.02 -4.35
N GLY A 166 16.43 -10.08 -3.19
CA GLY A 166 16.77 -11.34 -2.53
C GLY A 166 15.54 -12.17 -2.18
N THR A 167 14.52 -11.55 -1.58
CA THR A 167 13.26 -12.25 -1.24
C THR A 167 12.58 -12.84 -2.48
N LEU A 168 12.40 -12.05 -3.54
CA LEU A 168 11.76 -12.54 -4.77
C LEU A 168 12.57 -13.66 -5.43
N ARG A 169 13.90 -13.58 -5.43
CA ARG A 169 14.78 -14.65 -5.95
C ARG A 169 14.66 -15.96 -5.17
N SER A 170 14.36 -15.90 -3.88
CA SER A 170 14.16 -17.09 -3.05
C SER A 170 12.87 -17.85 -3.39
N MET A 171 11.90 -17.18 -4.03
CA MET A 171 10.64 -17.80 -4.44
C MET A 171 10.80 -18.51 -5.78
N SER A 172 10.90 -19.85 -5.72
CA SER A 172 11.13 -20.70 -6.90
C SER A 172 10.10 -20.50 -8.02
N CYS A 173 8.86 -20.12 -7.69
CA CYS A 173 7.76 -19.85 -8.62
C CYS A 173 7.86 -18.52 -9.37
N LEU A 174 8.85 -17.67 -9.06
CA LEU A 174 9.02 -16.35 -9.68
C LEU A 174 10.26 -16.27 -10.60
N ARG A 175 11.07 -17.34 -10.67
CA ARG A 175 12.39 -17.32 -11.35
C ARG A 175 12.34 -16.88 -12.81
N ASP A 176 11.27 -17.22 -13.53
CA ASP A 176 11.06 -16.90 -14.95
C ASP A 176 10.37 -15.54 -15.19
N ILE A 177 9.93 -14.86 -14.14
CA ILE A 177 9.14 -13.62 -14.22
C ILE A 177 9.67 -12.49 -13.33
N ILE A 178 10.75 -12.70 -12.57
CA ILE A 178 11.27 -11.72 -11.62
C ILE A 178 11.67 -10.40 -12.28
N ASP A 179 12.16 -10.46 -13.53
CA ASP A 179 12.54 -9.29 -14.32
C ASP A 179 11.33 -8.41 -14.70
N GLN A 180 10.10 -8.90 -14.50
CA GLN A 180 8.88 -8.11 -14.67
C GLN A 180 8.56 -7.23 -13.44
N VAL A 181 9.27 -7.39 -12.32
CA VAL A 181 9.07 -6.57 -11.12
C VAL A 181 9.94 -5.31 -11.19
N LEU A 182 9.33 -4.13 -11.04
CA LEU A 182 10.09 -2.89 -10.94
C LEU A 182 10.52 -2.65 -9.49
N ILE A 183 11.82 -2.72 -9.22
CA ILE A 183 12.38 -2.39 -7.91
C ILE A 183 13.03 -1.01 -8.01
N LEU A 184 12.44 -0.03 -7.33
CA LEU A 184 12.82 1.38 -7.40
C LEU A 184 13.41 1.84 -6.06
N ALA A 185 14.25 2.87 -6.11
CA ALA A 185 14.72 3.59 -4.93
C ALA A 185 14.50 5.08 -5.16
N ASP A 186 14.34 5.82 -4.06
CA ASP A 186 14.26 7.28 -4.07
C ASP A 186 15.54 7.84 -3.46
N ASP A 187 16.53 8.05 -4.33
CA ASP A 187 17.84 8.57 -4.00
C ASP A 187 17.86 10.10 -3.87
N VAL A 188 16.89 10.79 -4.49
CA VAL A 188 16.78 12.25 -4.44
C VAL A 188 16.10 12.75 -3.17
N CYS A 189 14.99 12.14 -2.74
CA CYS A 189 14.26 12.54 -1.54
C CYS A 189 13.84 11.34 -0.67
N PRO A 190 14.80 10.59 -0.12
CA PRO A 190 14.51 9.39 0.65
C PRO A 190 13.56 9.67 1.82
N CYS A 191 12.53 8.83 1.98
CA CYS A 191 11.54 8.96 3.05
C CYS A 191 11.36 7.64 3.80
N SER A 192 11.76 7.60 5.08
CA SER A 192 11.73 6.38 5.92
C SER A 192 10.66 6.42 7.03
N ILE A 193 9.71 7.35 6.96
CA ILE A 193 8.71 7.57 8.01
C ILE A 193 7.73 6.39 8.11
N SER A 194 7.78 5.65 9.22
CA SER A 194 6.92 4.50 9.49
C SER A 194 5.71 4.86 10.35
N SER A 195 4.56 4.22 10.09
CA SER A 195 3.36 4.39 10.93
C SER A 195 3.60 3.96 12.38
N THR A 196 4.48 2.97 12.61
CA THR A 196 4.85 2.53 13.97
C THR A 196 5.52 3.64 14.76
N ASN A 197 6.45 4.37 14.15
CA ASN A 197 7.11 5.51 14.80
C ASN A 197 6.13 6.66 15.04
N VAL A 198 5.20 6.90 14.12
CA VAL A 198 4.14 7.91 14.32
C VAL A 198 3.25 7.55 15.51
N ARG A 199 2.78 6.30 15.62
CA ARG A 199 1.99 5.86 16.79
C ARG A 199 2.80 5.99 18.10
N ALA A 200 4.07 5.59 18.09
CA ALA A 200 4.95 5.72 19.26
C ALA A 200 5.15 7.18 19.69
N ALA A 201 5.30 8.10 18.72
CA ALA A 201 5.39 9.52 19.00
C ALA A 201 4.11 10.08 19.62
N VAL A 202 2.92 9.70 19.12
CA VAL A 202 1.64 10.09 19.72
C VAL A 202 1.52 9.57 21.16
N ALA A 203 1.82 8.29 21.40
CA ALA A 203 1.78 7.68 22.72
C ALA A 203 2.75 8.37 23.71
N ALA A 204 3.91 8.80 23.23
CA ALA A 204 4.90 9.55 23.99
C ALA A 204 4.61 11.07 24.08
N LYS A 205 3.44 11.54 23.63
CA LYS A 205 3.05 12.96 23.57
C LYS A 205 4.07 13.84 22.82
N ARG A 206 4.75 13.28 21.81
CA ARG A 206 5.68 13.98 20.93
C ARG A 206 4.96 14.47 19.67
N SER A 207 5.52 15.50 19.05
CA SER A 207 4.99 16.04 17.80
C SER A 207 5.09 15.02 16.66
N ILE A 208 4.04 14.97 15.84
CA ILE A 208 3.99 14.23 14.56
C ILE A 208 3.84 15.17 13.35
N MET A 209 3.96 16.49 13.56
CA MET A 209 3.92 17.46 12.48
C MET A 209 5.00 17.12 11.44
N PHE A 210 4.68 17.29 10.15
CA PHE A 210 5.57 16.97 9.02
C PHE A 210 5.94 15.49 8.86
N THR A 211 5.30 14.57 9.60
CA THR A 211 5.46 13.11 9.38
C THR A 211 4.31 12.49 8.58
N THR A 212 3.19 13.20 8.53
CA THR A 212 1.95 12.88 7.82
C THR A 212 1.26 14.21 7.46
N PRO A 213 0.33 14.26 6.49
CA PRO A 213 -0.38 15.49 6.15
C PRO A 213 -1.08 16.13 7.36
N PHE A 214 -1.17 17.45 7.39
CA PHE A 214 -1.72 18.18 8.55
C PHE A 214 -3.14 17.75 8.90
N ALA A 215 -4.00 17.52 7.91
CA ALA A 215 -5.37 17.04 8.11
C ALA A 215 -5.43 15.69 8.86
N VAL A 216 -4.42 14.82 8.68
CA VAL A 216 -4.31 13.56 9.42
C VAL A 216 -3.92 13.82 10.87
N VAL A 217 -2.99 14.75 11.11
CA VAL A 217 -2.60 15.17 12.47
C VAL A 217 -3.80 15.73 13.22
N GLU A 218 -4.59 16.60 12.57
CA GLU A 218 -5.82 17.15 13.13
C GLU A 218 -6.85 16.06 13.44
N TYR A 219 -7.05 15.11 12.52
CA TYR A 219 -7.96 13.99 12.74
C TYR A 219 -7.54 13.13 13.95
N ILE A 220 -6.26 12.75 14.04
CA ILE A 220 -5.72 11.97 15.16
C ILE A 220 -5.96 12.68 16.48
N ARG A 221 -5.68 14.00 16.55
CA ARG A 221 -5.90 14.81 17.76
C ARG A 221 -7.37 14.90 18.13
N LYS A 222 -8.24 15.18 17.16
CA LYS A 222 -9.68 15.33 17.37
C LYS A 222 -10.33 14.06 17.92
N VAL A 223 -9.93 12.90 17.40
CA VAL A 223 -10.51 11.59 17.77
C VAL A 223 -9.78 10.97 18.99
N GLY A 224 -8.57 11.43 19.31
CA GLY A 224 -7.76 10.87 20.40
C GLY A 224 -7.13 9.51 20.06
N LEU A 225 -6.85 9.25 18.79
CA LEU A 225 -6.25 7.98 18.36
C LEU A 225 -4.82 7.82 18.88
N TYR A 226 -4.39 6.57 19.06
CA TYR A 226 -3.01 6.17 19.41
C TYR A 226 -2.48 6.70 20.75
N SER A 227 -3.33 7.26 21.60
CA SER A 227 -2.98 7.62 22.97
C SER A 227 -2.94 6.39 23.87
N SER A 228 -2.00 6.33 24.81
CA SER A 228 -1.77 5.18 25.72
C SER A 228 -3.00 4.78 26.56
N SER A 229 -3.98 5.67 26.71
CA SER A 229 -5.25 5.44 27.40
C SER A 229 -6.26 4.59 26.62
N ASN A 230 -6.10 4.40 25.31
CA ASN A 230 -7.06 3.69 24.46
C ASN A 230 -6.77 2.19 24.28
N HIS A 231 -5.79 1.62 25.00
CA HIS A 231 -5.56 0.18 25.01
C HIS A 231 -6.61 -0.62 25.80
N CYS A 232 -7.58 0.02 26.45
CA CYS A 232 -8.53 -0.66 27.35
C CYS A 232 -9.97 -0.83 26.80
N ASN A 233 -10.40 -0.14 25.73
CA ASN A 233 -11.82 -0.13 25.31
C ASN A 233 -12.05 -0.35 23.80
N GLN A 234 -11.56 -1.47 23.24
CA GLN A 234 -11.97 -1.91 21.88
C GLN A 234 -12.57 -3.32 21.85
N THR A 235 -13.13 -3.79 22.96
CA THR A 235 -14.03 -4.96 23.01
C THR A 235 -15.40 -4.51 23.50
N SER A 236 -16.21 -3.93 22.63
CA SER A 236 -17.67 -3.85 22.79
C SER A 236 -18.30 -3.36 21.47
N LYS A 237 -18.69 -4.31 20.64
CA LYS A 237 -19.99 -4.31 19.96
C LYS A 237 -20.58 -5.69 20.10
#